data_AF-A0A2V7M7A5-F1
#
_entry.id   AF-A0A2V7M7A5-F1
#
_cell.length_a   1.000
_cell.length_b   1.000
_cell.length_c   1.000
_cell.angle_alpha   90.00
_cell.angle_beta   90.00
_cell.angle_gamma   90.00
#
_symmetry.space_group_name_H-M   'P 1'
#
loop_
_entity.id
_entity.type
_entity.pdbx_description
1 polymer ?
#
loop_
_entity_poly.entity_id
_entity_poly.type
_entity_poly.pdbx_seq_one_letter_code
_entity_poly.pdbx_strand_id
1 'polypeptide(L)' 'DIHPHDIATILDQDGICIRAGHHCAQPLMRRLNVTATARASFYLYNGLDEVDALAGALVKAGALFGYVPA' A
#
# COMPACT_ATOMS: atom_id res chain seq x y z
N ASP A 1 2.47 -14.85 -2.68
CA ASP A 1 2.98 -13.54 -3.10
C ASP A 1 1.84 -12.54 -2.90
N ILE A 2 2.06 -11.45 -2.17
CA ILE A 2 1.03 -10.45 -1.90
C ILE A 2 1.13 -9.42 -3.01
N HIS A 3 0.17 -9.39 -3.93
CA HIS A 3 0.23 -8.41 -5.00
C HIS A 3 -0.16 -7.03 -4.47
N PRO A 4 0.54 -5.95 -4.86
CA PRO A 4 0.18 -4.60 -4.45
C PRO A 4 -1.26 -4.19 -4.77
N HIS A 5 -1.86 -4.79 -5.81
CA HIS A 5 -3.26 -4.57 -6.15
C HIS A 5 -4.24 -5.11 -5.09
N ASP A 6 -3.92 -6.26 -4.47
CA ASP A 6 -4.75 -6.83 -3.41
C ASP A 6 -4.74 -5.93 -2.17
N ILE A 7 -3.58 -5.36 -1.83
CA ILE A 7 -3.43 -4.38 -0.74
C ILE A 7 -4.30 -3.15 -1.03
N ALA A 8 -4.24 -2.60 -2.25
CA ALA A 8 -5.05 -1.43 -2.61
C ALA A 8 -6.56 -1.72 -2.51
N THR A 9 -7.02 -2.89 -2.94
CA THR A 9 -8.43 -3.30 -2.81
C THR A 9 -8.87 -3.49 -1.36
N ILE A 10 -8.02 -4.04 -0.50
CA ILE A 10 -8.34 -4.23 0.92
C ILE A 10 -8.41 -2.88 1.65
N LEU A 11 -7.42 -2.00 1.43
CA LEU A 11 -7.38 -0.68 2.08
C LEU A 11 -8.55 0.22 1.64
N ASP A 12 -9.01 0.09 0.38
CA ASP A 12 -10.19 0.81 -0.13
C ASP A 12 -11.47 0.50 0.67
N GLN A 13 -11.62 -0.75 1.15
CA GLN A 13 -12.75 -1.14 2.01
C GLN A 13 -12.73 -0.45 3.38
N ASP A 14 -11.56 -0.02 3.84
CA ASP A 14 -11.37 0.74 5.08
C ASP A 14 -11.34 2.27 4.81
N GLY A 15 -11.68 2.70 3.59
CA GLY A 15 -11.72 4.12 3.19
C GLY A 15 -10.34 4.73 2.92
N ILE A 16 -9.29 3.91 2.78
CA ILE A 16 -7.91 4.36 2.60
C ILE A 16 -7.49 4.21 1.13
N CYS A 17 -7.39 5.35 0.45
CA CYS A 17 -7.04 5.40 -0.97
C CYS A 17 -5.51 5.35 -1.18
N ILE A 18 -5.01 4.25 -1.76
CA ILE A 18 -3.63 4.13 -2.24
C ILE A 18 -3.59 3.74 -3.72
N ARG A 19 -2.42 3.88 -4.36
CA ARG A 19 -2.22 3.42 -5.73
C ARG A 19 -1.36 2.16 -5.77
N ALA A 20 -1.76 1.18 -6.56
CA ALA A 20 -0.94 0.03 -6.93
C ALA A 20 -0.50 0.08 -8.39
N GLY A 21 0.65 -0.52 -8.70
CA GLY A 21 1.13 -0.76 -10.05
C GLY A 21 2.56 -0.26 -10.28
N HIS A 22 2.89 0.04 -11.54
CA HIS A 22 4.22 0.52 -11.93
C HIS A 22 4.41 2.04 -11.76
N HIS A 23 3.35 2.78 -11.42
CA HIS A 23 3.37 4.25 -11.23
C HIS A 23 4.00 5.03 -12.39
N CYS A 24 3.73 4.59 -13.63
CA CYS A 24 4.36 5.12 -14.85
C CYS A 24 5.90 5.06 -14.86
N ALA A 25 6.52 4.19 -14.05
CA ALA A 25 7.97 4.10 -13.85
C ALA A 25 8.51 2.67 -14.08
N GLN A 26 8.05 1.99 -15.15
CA GLN A 26 8.47 0.61 -15.46
C GLN A 26 10.00 0.37 -15.49
N PRO A 27 10.85 1.28 -15.99
CA PRO A 27 12.30 1.11 -15.90
C PRO A 27 12.83 1.03 -14.46
N LEU A 28 12.25 1.79 -13.53
CA LEU A 28 12.61 1.73 -12.12
C LEU A 28 12.16 0.41 -11.49
N MET A 29 10.94 -0.04 -11.80
CA MET A 29 10.42 -1.34 -11.33
C MET A 29 11.35 -2.49 -11.73
N ARG A 30 11.84 -2.49 -12.99
CA ARG A 30 12.85 -3.44 -13.46
C ARG A 30 14.16 -3.37 -12.66
N ARG A 31 14.64 -2.17 -12.34
CA ARG A 31 15.86 -1.99 -11.53
C ARG A 31 15.68 -2.46 -10.08
N LEU A 32 14.49 -2.29 -9.52
CA LEU A 32 14.14 -2.75 -8.17
C LEU A 32 13.75 -4.24 -8.12
N ASN A 33 13.71 -4.92 -9.28
CA ASN A 33 13.31 -6.31 -9.42
C ASN A 33 11.92 -6.62 -8.82
N VAL A 34 10.96 -5.71 -9.01
CA VAL A 34 9.56 -5.88 -8.62
C VAL A 34 8.66 -5.55 -9.81
N THR A 35 7.49 -6.18 -9.91
CA THR A 35 6.53 -5.95 -11.01
C THR A 35 5.62 -4.75 -10.74
N ALA A 36 5.35 -4.46 -9.47
CA ALA A 36 4.51 -3.36 -9.00
C ALA A 36 4.86 -2.99 -7.55
N THR A 37 4.40 -1.83 -7.11
CA THR A 37 4.42 -1.41 -5.71
C THR A 37 3.07 -0.84 -5.29
N ALA A 38 2.83 -0.80 -3.98
CA ALA A 38 1.76 -0.02 -3.37
C ALA A 38 2.36 1.33 -2.93
N ARG A 39 1.65 2.43 -3.17
CA ARG A 39 2.13 3.78 -2.85
C ARG A 39 1.03 4.60 -2.18
N ALA A 40 1.29 4.97 -0.92
CA ALA A 40 0.65 6.11 -0.28
C ALA A 40 1.51 7.35 -0.55
N SER A 41 0.85 8.47 -0.86
CA SER A 41 1.52 9.75 -1.14
C SER A 41 0.75 10.85 -0.42
N PHE A 42 1.45 11.61 0.41
CA PHE A 42 0.86 12.65 1.25
C PHE A 42 1.06 14.05 0.65
N TYR A 43 0.25 15.00 1.11
CA TYR A 43 0.39 16.42 0.82
C TYR A 43 -0.04 17.30 2.01
N LEU A 44 -0.11 18.62 1.81
CA LEU A 44 -0.27 19.63 2.87
C LEU A 44 -1.50 19.43 3.78
N TYR A 45 -2.53 18.75 3.28
CA TYR A 45 -3.81 18.55 3.95
C TYR A 45 -3.87 17.25 4.74
N ASN A 46 -2.83 16.41 4.68
CA ASN A 46 -2.84 15.14 5.39
C ASN A 46 -2.44 15.28 6.86
N GLY A 47 -3.13 14.54 7.72
CA GLY A 47 -2.90 14.50 9.16
C GLY A 47 -2.11 13.28 9.61
N LEU A 48 -1.62 13.30 10.86
CA LEU A 48 -0.97 12.14 11.46
C LEU A 48 -1.96 11.00 11.74
N ASP A 49 -3.20 11.35 12.04
CA ASP A 49 -4.31 10.42 12.23
C ASP A 49 -4.59 9.59 10.96
N GLU A 50 -4.42 10.17 9.77
CA GLU A 50 -4.52 9.43 8.50
C GLU A 50 -3.33 8.47 8.29
N VAL A 51 -2.14 8.82 8.78
CA VAL A 51 -0.97 7.93 8.77
C VAL A 51 -1.19 6.75 9.71
N ASP A 52 -1.74 7.00 10.90
CA ASP A 52 -2.09 5.96 11.87
C ASP A 52 -3.18 5.03 11.31
N ALA A 53 -4.20 5.59 10.65
CA ALA A 53 -5.23 4.81 9.96
C ALA A 53 -4.64 3.92 8.85
N LEU A 54 -3.75 4.48 8.02
CA LEU A 54 -3.03 3.72 7.00
C LEU A 54 -2.21 2.57 7.61
N ALA A 55 -1.47 2.84 8.69
CA ALA A 55 -0.66 1.82 9.36
C ALA A 55 -1.53 0.69 9.93
N GLY A 56 -2.63 1.04 10.61
CA GLY A 56 -3.59 0.06 11.13
C GLY A 56 -4.18 -0.82 10.04
N ALA A 57 -4.57 -0.23 8.90
CA ALA A 57 -5.10 -0.99 7.76
C ALA A 57 -4.05 -1.90 7.13
N LEU A 58 -2.78 -1.49 7.05
CA LEU A 58 -1.68 -2.34 6.57
C LEU A 58 -1.44 -3.55 7.49
N VAL A 59 -1.52 -3.37 8.82
CA VAL A 59 -1.41 -4.49 9.77
C VAL A 59 -2.56 -5.47 9.58
N LYS A 60 -3.80 -4.97 9.46
CA LYS A 60 -4.99 -5.79 9.20
C LYS A 60 -4.88 -6.54 7.87
N ALA A 61 -4.46 -5.87 6.80
CA ALA A 61 -4.22 -6.48 5.50
C ALA A 61 -3.14 -7.56 5.56
N GLY A 62 -2.04 -7.29 6.29
CA GLY A 62 -1.00 -8.28 6.56
C GLY A 62 -1.55 -9.54 7.22
N ALA A 63 -2.36 -9.39 8.27
CA ALA A 63 -2.95 -10.52 8.98
C ALA A 63 -3.83 -11.41 8.09
N LEU A 64 -4.58 -10.82 7.13
CA LEU A 64 -5.37 -11.57 6.15
C LEU A 64 -4.51 -12.47 5.25
N PHE A 65 -3.27 -12.06 4.96
CA PHE A 65 -2.31 -12.84 4.19
C PHE A 65 -1.38 -13.71 5.06
N GLY A 66 -1.64 -13.80 6.37
CA GLY A 66 -0.80 -14.55 7.30
C GLY A 66 0.53 -13.85 7.64
N TYR A 67 0.64 -12.55 7.37
CA TYR A 67 1.76 -11.71 7.78
C TYR A 67 1.43 -10.99 9.09
N VAL A 68 2.16 -11.32 10.16
CA VAL A 68 2.11 -10.60 11.44
C VAL A 68 3.42 -9.84 11.58
N PRO A 69 3.41 -8.50 11.65
CA PRO A 69 4.62 -7.74 11.94
C PRO A 69 5.16 -8.15 13.32
N ALA A 70 6.49 -8.31 13.42
CA ALA A 70 7.18 -8.60 14.67
C ALA A 70 7.11 -7.44 15.67
#